data_AF-A0A8S9GQD1-F1
#
_entry.id   AF-A0A8S9GQD1-F1
#
_cell.length_a   1.000
_cell.length_b   1.000
_cell.length_c   1.000
_cell.angle_alpha   90.00
_cell.angle_beta   90.00
_cell.angle_gamma   90.00
#
_symmetry.space_group_name_H-M   'P 1'
#
loop_
_entity.id
_entity.type
_entity.pdbx_description
1 polymer ?
#
loop_
_entity_poly.entity_id
_entity_poly.type
_entity_poly.pdbx_seq_one_letter_code
_entity_poly.pdbx_strand_id
1 'polypeptide(L)' 'MKPMEKEVMMDVVAGTMVLKGTPMMLMGDEYRHTRYGNNNSYGHDTALNNFHWKEASLNILLLLLILP' A
#
# COMPACT_ATOMS: atom_id res chain seq x y z
N MET A 1 0.42 2.91 -13.31
CA MET A 1 -0.12 1.56 -13.06
C MET A 1 -1.07 1.21 -14.17
N LYS A 2 -0.95 0.02 -14.74
CA LYS A 2 -1.90 -0.50 -15.74
C LYS A 2 -3.23 -0.83 -15.05
N PRO A 3 -4.37 -0.82 -15.77
CA PRO A 3 -5.68 -1.10 -15.16
C PRO A 3 -5.73 -2.42 -14.37
N MET A 4 -5.20 -3.50 -14.94
CA MET A 4 -5.12 -4.83 -14.32
C MET A 4 -4.36 -4.81 -12.98
N GLU A 5 -3.22 -4.11 -12.91
CA GLU A 5 -2.41 -4.08 -11.68
C GLU A 5 -3.21 -3.44 -10.52
N LYS A 6 -4.03 -2.41 -10.84
CA LYS A 6 -4.90 -1.75 -9.85
C LYS A 6 -5.97 -2.70 -9.34
N GLU A 7 -6.61 -3.46 -10.24
CA GLU A 7 -7.65 -4.43 -9.88
C GLU A 7 -7.10 -5.51 -8.94
N VAL A 8 -5.97 -6.11 -9.30
CA VAL A 8 -5.30 -7.13 -8.47
C VAL A 8 -4.97 -6.58 -7.08
N MET A 9 -4.47 -5.34 -6.99
CA MET A 9 -4.18 -4.72 -5.70
C MET A 9 -5.44 -4.54 -4.83
N MET A 10 -6.55 -4.10 -5.44
CA MET A 10 -7.84 -3.96 -4.73
C MET A 10 -8.34 -5.31 -4.23
N ASP A 11 -8.23 -6.37 -5.04
CA ASP A 11 -8.66 -7.72 -4.67
C ASP A 11 -7.88 -8.25 -3.46
N VAL A 12 -6.57 -8.04 -3.43
CA VAL A 12 -5.71 -8.44 -2.29
C VAL A 12 -6.08 -7.66 -1.03
N VAL A 13 -6.29 -6.34 -1.13
CA VAL A 13 -6.69 -5.51 0.01
C VAL A 13 -8.05 -5.96 0.56
N ALA A 14 -9.04 -6.17 -0.33
CA ALA A 14 -10.38 -6.62 0.05
C ALA A 14 -10.33 -8.00 0.71
N GLY A 15 -9.54 -8.93 0.16
CA GLY A 15 -9.30 -10.24 0.76
C GLY A 15 -8.74 -10.14 2.18
N THR A 16 -7.68 -9.36 2.38
CA THR A 16 -7.07 -9.17 3.71
C THR A 16 -8.05 -8.63 4.75
N MET A 17 -8.95 -7.71 4.36
CA MET A 17 -9.91 -7.08 5.28
C MET A 17 -11.12 -7.97 5.62
N VAL A 18 -11.53 -8.86 4.71
CA VAL A 18 -12.74 -9.68 4.86
C VAL A 18 -12.44 -11.09 5.40
N LEU A 19 -11.23 -11.61 5.15
CA LEU A 19 -10.84 -12.95 5.62
C LEU A 19 -10.75 -13.03 7.15
N LYS A 20 -11.03 -14.22 7.69
CA LYS A 20 -10.97 -14.46 9.14
C LYS A 20 -9.53 -14.36 9.65
N GLY A 21 -9.28 -13.44 10.57
CA GLY A 21 -7.97 -13.23 11.18
C GLY A 21 -7.79 -11.80 11.68
N THR A 22 -6.55 -11.42 11.93
CA THR A 22 -6.20 -10.00 12.15
C THR A 22 -5.64 -9.45 10.84
N PRO A 23 -6.33 -8.51 10.17
CA PRO A 23 -5.84 -7.93 8.93
C PRO A 23 -4.51 -7.22 9.16
N MET A 24 -3.55 -7.41 8.24
CA MET A 24 -2.27 -6.72 8.26
C MET A 24 -1.95 -6.22 6.85
N MET A 25 -1.71 -4.91 6.75
CA MET A 25 -1.30 -4.24 5.52
C MET A 25 0.10 -3.66 5.72
N LEU A 26 0.91 -3.62 4.67
CA LEU A 26 2.20 -2.94 4.73
C LEU A 26 1.98 -1.43 4.61
N MET A 27 2.66 -0.66 5.45
CA MET A 27 2.66 0.80 5.32
C MET A 27 3.08 1.20 3.90
N GLY A 28 2.31 2.12 3.31
CA GLY A 28 2.51 2.61 1.96
C GLY A 28 1.61 1.92 0.93
N ASP A 29 1.04 0.75 1.23
CA ASP A 29 0.09 0.08 0.32
C ASP A 29 -1.16 0.94 0.09
N GLU A 30 -1.52 1.79 1.04
CA GLU A 30 -2.67 2.71 0.97
C GLU A 30 -2.54 3.76 -0.15
N TYR A 31 -1.32 4.12 -0.56
CA TYR A 31 -1.07 5.06 -1.65
C TYR A 31 -0.21 4.47 -2.78
N ARG A 32 0.09 3.17 -2.72
CA ARG A 32 0.90 2.42 -3.70
C ARG A 32 2.37 2.80 -3.66
N HIS A 33 2.95 2.86 -2.46
CA HIS A 33 4.37 3.11 -2.26
C HIS A 33 5.21 2.13 -3.07
N THR A 34 6.07 2.65 -3.94
CA THR A 34 6.92 1.83 -4.78
C THR A 34 8.36 1.89 -4.31
N ARG A 35 9.01 0.73 -4.25
CA ARG A 35 10.46 0.61 -4.09
C ARG A 35 11.14 0.30 -5.42
N TYR A 36 10.47 0.60 -6.53
CA TYR A 36 10.95 0.41 -7.90
C TYR A 36 11.46 -1.01 -8.18
N GLY A 37 10.77 -2.01 -7.63
CA GLY A 37 11.13 -3.42 -7.77
C GLY A 37 12.16 -3.94 -6.76
N ASN A 38 12.66 -3.10 -5.85
CA ASN A 38 13.51 -3.56 -4.76
C ASN A 38 12.69 -4.25 -3.67
N ASN A 39 12.85 -5.57 -3.54
CA ASN A 39 12.21 -6.41 -2.53
C ASN A 39 13.01 -6.53 -1.22
N ASN A 40 14.19 -5.90 -1.14
CA ASN A 40 15.04 -5.88 0.03
C ASN A 40 15.71 -4.51 0.19
N SER A 41 14.94 -3.52 0.60
CA SER A 41 15.46 -2.17 0.89
C SER A 41 16.09 -2.05 2.27
N TYR A 42 16.54 -3.17 2.85
CA TYR A 42 17.28 -3.18 4.11
C TYR A 42 18.57 -2.37 3.97
N GLY A 43 18.85 -1.51 4.97
CA GLY A 43 20.01 -0.62 4.96
C GLY A 43 19.87 0.63 4.07
N HIS A 44 18.71 0.85 3.43
CA HIS A 44 18.46 2.06 2.64
C HIS A 44 17.76 3.14 3.49
N ASP A 45 18.52 3.96 4.22
CA ASP A 45 17.99 5.16 4.88
C ASP A 45 17.89 6.33 3.87
N THR A 46 16.95 6.22 2.94
CA THR A 46 16.76 7.18 1.83
C THR A 46 15.28 7.37 1.53
N ALA A 47 14.97 8.31 0.62
CA ALA A 47 13.61 8.56 0.14
C ALA A 47 12.85 7.32 -0.38
N LEU A 48 13.58 6.24 -0.71
CA LEU A 48 13.01 4.94 -1.09
C LEU A 48 12.14 4.31 0.02
N ASN A 49 12.54 4.48 1.28
CA ASN A 49 11.86 3.89 2.44
C ASN A 49 11.01 4.91 3.22
N ASN A 50 11.14 6.21 2.91
CA ASN A 50 10.38 7.26 3.58
C ASN A 50 8.89 7.16 3.28
N PHE A 51 8.06 7.52 4.26
CA PHE A 51 6.62 7.68 4.06
C PHE A 51 6.32 8.92 3.21
N HIS A 52 5.53 8.76 2.16
CA HIS A 52 5.23 9.81 1.18
C HIS A 52 3.86 10.46 1.48
N TRP A 53 3.86 11.41 2.42
CA TRP A 53 2.63 12.02 2.95
C TRP A 53 1.78 12.77 1.92
N LYS A 54 2.41 13.36 0.90
CA LYS A 54 1.67 14.10 -0.14
C LYS A 54 0.86 13.13 -1.00
N GLU A 55 1.46 12.02 -1.37
CA GLU A 55 0.88 10.93 -2.13
C GLU A 55 -0.26 10.26 -1.34
N ALA A 56 -0.06 10.05 -0.05
CA ALA A 56 -1.10 9.56 0.86
C ALA A 56 -2.33 10.48 0.89
N SER A 57 -2.13 11.80 0.97
CA SER A 57 -3.24 12.77 1.02
C SER A 57 -4.10 12.82 -0.25
N LEU A 58 -3.56 12.39 -1.39
CA LEU A 58 -4.26 12.39 -2.67
C LEU A 58 -5.11 11.12 -2.90
N ASN A 59 -4.86 10.05 -2.11
CA ASN A 59 -5.44 8.72 -2.35
C ASN A 59 -6.37 8.28 -1.20
N ILE A 60 -7.33 9.14 -0.87
CA ILE A 60 -8.24 9.02 0.27
C ILE A 60 -9.06 7.72 0.27
N LEU A 61 -9.40 7.18 -0.90
CA LEU A 61 -10.34 6.06 -1.01
C LEU A 61 -9.85 4.77 -0.33
N LEU A 62 -8.55 4.47 -0.39
CA LEU A 62 -7.99 3.26 0.23
C LEU A 62 -7.70 3.48 1.72
N LEU A 63 -7.32 4.70 2.10
CA LEU A 63 -7.18 5.11 3.50
C LEU A 63 -8.50 4.96 4.28
N LEU A 64 -9.64 5.32 3.68
CA LEU A 64 -10.95 5.19 4.32
C LEU A 64 -11.39 3.74 4.55
N LEU A 65 -10.85 2.77 3.81
CA LEU A 65 -11.13 1.35 4.01
C LEU A 65 -10.35 0.73 5.19
N ILE A 66 -9.30 1.41 5.65
CA ILE A 66 -8.35 0.89 6.65
C ILE A 66 -8.57 1.57 8.02
N LEU A 67 -9.22 2.73 8.05
CA LEU A 67 -9.60 3.43 9.28
C LEU A 67 -10.93 2.86 9.82
N PRO A 68 -11.02 2.55 11.14
CA PRO A 68 -12.27 2.12 11.77
C PRO A 68 -13.35 3.21 11.79
#